data_AF-A0A6A7BFC8-F1
#
_entry.id   AF-A0A6A7BFC8-F1
#
_cell.length_a   1.000
_cell.length_b   1.000
_cell.length_c   1.000
_cell.angle_alpha   90.00
_cell.angle_beta   90.00
_cell.angle_gamma   90.00
#
_symmetry.space_group_name_H-M   'P 1'
#
loop_
_entity.id
_entity.type
_entity.pdbx_description
1 polymer ?
#
loop_
_entity_poly.entity_id
_entity_poly.type
_entity_poly.pdbx_seq_one_letter_code
_entity_poly.pdbx_strand_id
1 'polypeptide(L)'
;MLTKIDELLLQHSTLRISPQVPERSIASISNWLYNQQDAIAKLETRYLDKVHDLVQLVPKSSTPLRRFLEKSTRFRLSSLWKEKEPPLPVYSSHPETLHYSSDTRIDTSIGVVITVLGMGMLIAPLWVLAYTDGIKQRLGVITVFIVVFLGLLAFTTVAKPFESLAAAAAYSAVLAVFLQTAS
;
A
#
# COMPACT_ATOMS: atom_id res chain seq x y z
N MET A 1 -4.34 36.81 -23.83
CA MET A 1 -5.24 36.87 -22.66
C MET A 1 -5.96 35.54 -22.45
N LEU A 2 -6.57 34.95 -23.49
CA LEU A 2 -7.24 33.63 -23.44
C LEU A 2 -6.35 32.50 -22.92
N THR A 3 -5.13 32.38 -23.43
CA THR A 3 -4.16 31.34 -23.02
C THR A 3 -3.83 31.35 -21.53
N LYS A 4 -3.83 32.54 -20.89
CA LYS A 4 -3.54 32.69 -19.47
C LYS A 4 -4.73 32.29 -18.58
N ILE A 5 -5.95 32.43 -19.09
CA ILE A 5 -7.17 31.99 -18.41
C ILE A 5 -7.26 30.47 -18.46
N ASP A 6 -6.96 29.86 -19.61
CA ASP A 6 -6.94 28.40 -19.76
C ASP A 6 -5.91 27.76 -18.82
N GLU A 7 -4.72 28.36 -18.69
CA GLU A 7 -3.68 27.90 -17.78
C GLU A 7 -4.11 27.97 -16.31
N LEU A 8 -4.74 29.08 -15.89
CA LEU A 8 -5.26 29.23 -14.54
C LEU A 8 -6.39 28.22 -14.24
N LEU A 9 -7.27 27.95 -15.21
CA LEU A 9 -8.32 26.95 -15.08
C LEU A 9 -7.74 25.53 -14.92
N LEU A 10 -6.70 25.20 -15.69
CA LEU A 10 -5.99 23.92 -15.57
C LEU A 10 -5.30 23.79 -14.21
N GLN A 11 -4.67 24.84 -13.69
CA GLN A 11 -4.06 24.82 -12.36
C GLN A 11 -5.11 24.65 -11.25
N HIS A 12 -6.20 25.41 -11.29
CA HIS A 12 -7.27 25.29 -10.29
C HIS A 12 -7.95 23.91 -10.31
N SER A 13 -8.17 23.34 -11.51
CA SER A 13 -8.69 21.97 -11.61
C SER A 13 -7.72 20.94 -11.04
N THR A 14 -6.42 21.08 -11.28
CA THR A 14 -5.38 20.18 -10.74
C THR A 14 -5.30 20.26 -9.22
N LEU A 15 -5.36 21.47 -8.65
CA LEU A 15 -5.38 21.68 -7.19
C LEU A 15 -6.63 21.07 -6.55
N ARG A 16 -7.79 21.18 -7.22
CA ARG A 16 -9.06 20.60 -6.73
C ARG A 16 -9.07 19.06 -6.74
N ILE A 17 -8.34 18.43 -7.66
CA ILE A 17 -8.22 16.96 -7.76
C ILE A 17 -7.17 16.41 -6.78
N SER A 18 -6.31 17.29 -6.25
CA SER A 18 -5.22 16.86 -5.38
C SER A 18 -5.78 16.20 -4.10
N PRO A 19 -5.25 15.03 -3.72
CA PRO A 19 -5.75 14.31 -2.55
C PRO A 19 -5.44 15.10 -1.27
N GLN A 20 -6.36 15.01 -0.31
CA GLN A 20 -6.13 15.55 1.03
C GLN A 20 -4.92 14.90 1.68
N VAL A 21 -4.19 15.70 2.45
CA VAL A 21 -3.01 15.23 3.18
C VAL A 21 -3.44 14.20 4.24
N PRO A 22 -2.77 13.05 4.34
CA PRO A 22 -3.02 12.10 5.42
C PRO A 22 -2.72 12.73 6.78
N GLU A 23 -3.59 12.51 7.78
CA GLU A 23 -3.40 13.03 9.15
C GLU A 23 -2.04 12.64 9.74
N ARG A 24 -1.53 11.46 9.36
CA ARG A 24 -0.21 10.98 9.77
C ARG A 24 0.93 11.90 9.33
N SER A 25 0.86 12.46 8.12
CA SER A 25 1.88 13.38 7.62
C SER A 25 1.87 14.69 8.41
N ILE A 26 0.67 15.18 8.75
CA ILE A 26 0.48 16.37 9.59
C ILE A 26 1.06 16.13 10.98
N ALA A 27 0.73 14.99 11.60
CA ALA A 27 1.28 14.60 12.90
C ALA A 27 2.81 14.46 12.86
N SER A 28 3.38 13.92 11.77
CA SER A 28 4.83 13.80 11.60
C SER A 28 5.51 15.16 11.52
N ILE A 29 4.94 16.11 10.77
CA ILE A 29 5.48 17.47 10.64
C ILE A 29 5.33 18.22 11.97
N SER A 30 4.18 18.09 12.63
CA SER A 30 3.93 18.68 13.95
C SER A 30 4.91 18.15 15.00
N ASN A 31 5.16 16.84 15.02
CA ASN A 31 6.13 16.22 15.92
C ASN A 31 7.57 16.63 15.62
N TRP A 32 7.94 16.76 14.34
CA TRP A 32 9.24 17.27 13.93
C TRP A 32 9.44 18.73 14.37
N LEU A 33 8.44 19.58 14.13
CA LEU A 33 8.45 20.98 14.53
C LEU A 33 8.52 21.15 16.05
N TYR A 34 7.85 20.28 16.81
CA TYR A 34 7.93 20.26 18.26
C TYR A 34 9.33 19.89 18.76
N ASN A 35 9.98 18.92 18.10
CA ASN A 35 11.32 18.47 18.47
C ASN A 35 12.41 19.48 18.07
N GLN A 36 12.21 20.24 16.99
CA GLN A 36 13.19 21.20 16.50
C GLN A 36 12.87 22.60 17.04
N GLN A 37 13.52 22.99 18.14
CA GLN A 37 13.32 24.31 18.75
C GLN A 37 13.71 25.45 17.78
N ASP A 38 12.79 26.41 17.60
CA ASP A 38 12.94 27.65 16.81
C ASP A 38 13.36 27.49 15.34
N ALA A 39 13.07 26.35 14.69
CA ALA A 39 13.32 26.20 13.25
C ALA A 39 12.47 27.13 12.38
N ILE A 40 11.25 27.45 12.84
CA ILE A 40 10.25 28.25 12.11
C ILE A 40 9.56 29.17 13.12
N ALA A 41 9.26 30.41 12.72
CA ALA A 41 8.54 31.35 13.56
C ALA A 41 7.13 30.82 13.91
N LYS A 42 6.68 30.99 15.16
CA LYS A 42 5.36 30.53 15.64
C LYS A 42 4.16 31.08 14.83
N LEU A 43 4.35 32.22 14.17
CA LEU A 43 3.35 32.81 13.26
C LEU A 43 3.22 32.00 11.96
N GLU A 44 4.34 31.50 11.44
CA GLU A 44 4.39 30.72 10.22
C GLU A 44 3.90 29.29 10.45
N THR A 45 3.89 28.76 11.67
CA THR A 45 3.44 27.38 11.94
C THR A 45 1.90 27.23 11.97
N ARG A 46 1.16 28.34 11.91
CA ARG A 46 -0.31 28.36 12.01
C ARG A 46 -1.04 27.67 10.84
N TYR A 47 -0.34 27.40 9.73
CA TYR A 47 -0.93 26.63 8.62
C TYR A 47 -1.23 25.18 9.02
N LEU A 48 -0.50 24.61 10.00
CA LEU A 48 -0.70 23.24 10.48
C LEU A 48 -2.08 23.05 11.13
N ASP A 49 -2.66 24.09 11.72
CA ASP A 49 -4.00 24.07 12.31
C ASP A 49 -5.11 23.97 11.24
N LYS A 50 -4.81 24.37 10.00
CA LYS A 50 -5.76 24.35 8.88
C LYS A 50 -5.67 23.04 8.11
N VAL A 51 -5.99 21.93 8.78
CA VAL A 51 -5.91 20.55 8.21
C VAL A 51 -6.55 20.42 6.83
N HIS A 52 -7.66 21.13 6.58
CA HIS A 52 -8.43 21.07 5.34
C HIS A 52 -7.83 21.86 4.17
N ASP A 53 -6.86 22.75 4.43
CA ASP A 53 -6.18 23.59 3.43
C ASP A 53 -4.82 23.00 3.02
N LEU A 54 -4.44 21.87 3.63
CA LEU A 54 -3.19 21.18 3.34
C LEU A 54 -3.37 20.26 2.15
N VAL A 55 -2.50 20.43 1.16
CA VAL A 55 -2.47 19.63 -0.07
C VAL A 55 -1.16 18.86 -0.18
N GLN A 56 -1.24 17.60 -0.61
CA GLN A 56 -0.06 16.78 -0.82
C GLN A 56 0.58 17.10 -2.17
N LEU A 57 1.76 17.74 -2.16
CA LEU A 57 2.52 18.09 -3.38
C LEU A 57 2.94 16.87 -4.22
N VAL A 58 3.30 15.77 -3.55
CA VAL A 58 3.66 14.51 -4.19
C VAL A 58 2.64 13.46 -3.75
N PRO A 59 1.55 13.26 -4.52
CA PRO A 59 0.51 12.31 -4.17
C PRO A 59 1.12 10.92 -4.05
N LYS A 60 1.12 10.37 -2.85
CA LYS A 60 1.67 9.04 -2.56
C LYS A 60 0.52 8.05 -2.54
N SER A 61 0.43 7.23 -3.57
CA SER A 61 -0.57 6.16 -3.64
C SER A 61 -0.20 5.04 -2.66
N SER A 62 -0.79 5.07 -1.47
CA SER A 62 -0.68 3.97 -0.52
C SER A 62 -1.64 2.85 -0.90
N THR A 63 -1.15 1.63 -1.12
CA THR A 63 -2.01 0.45 -1.30
C THR A 63 -2.80 0.16 0.00
N PRO A 64 -3.99 -0.47 -0.06
CA PRO A 64 -4.76 -0.82 1.14
C PRO A 64 -3.97 -1.71 2.10
N LEU A 65 -3.22 -2.67 1.55
CA LEU A 65 -2.31 -3.51 2.32
C LEU A 65 -1.21 -2.69 2.99
N ARG A 66 -0.63 -1.70 2.29
CA ARG A 66 0.34 -0.77 2.88
C ARG A 66 -0.28 0.04 4.00
N ARG A 67 -1.51 0.56 3.86
CA ARG A 67 -2.22 1.25 4.95
C ARG A 67 -2.44 0.35 6.17
N PHE A 68 -2.76 -0.92 5.94
CA PHE A 68 -2.93 -1.90 7.02
C PHE A 68 -1.61 -2.23 7.72
N LEU A 69 -0.54 -2.45 6.95
CA LEU A 69 0.81 -2.68 7.46
C LEU A 69 1.36 -1.46 8.21
N GLU A 70 1.11 -0.26 7.69
CA GLU A 70 1.51 1.00 8.32
C GLU A 70 0.76 1.28 9.62
N LYS A 71 -0.47 0.77 9.76
CA LYS A 71 -1.22 0.78 11.03
C LYS A 71 -0.61 -0.18 12.06
N SER A 72 0.12 -1.20 11.62
CA SER A 72 0.78 -2.17 12.50
C SER A 72 2.10 -1.61 13.05
N THR A 73 2.11 -1.29 14.34
CA THR A 73 3.25 -0.70 15.05
C THR A 73 4.49 -1.61 15.07
N ARG A 74 4.29 -2.94 14.99
CA ARG A 74 5.38 -3.94 14.99
C ARG A 74 6.19 -3.93 13.70
N PHE A 75 5.54 -3.62 12.58
CA PHE A 75 6.20 -3.51 11.28
C PHE A 75 7.05 -2.24 11.21
N ARG A 76 6.56 -1.15 11.81
CA ARG A 76 7.22 0.16 11.89
C ARG A 76 8.51 0.15 12.71
N LEU A 77 8.59 -0.68 13.75
CA LEU A 77 9.75 -0.71 14.65
C LEU A 77 10.85 -1.67 14.22
N SER A 78 10.62 -2.48 13.18
CA SER A 78 11.63 -3.43 12.72
C SER A 78 12.79 -2.68 12.06
N SER A 79 14.01 -2.97 12.52
CA SER A 79 15.25 -2.34 12.02
C SER A 79 15.52 -2.66 10.54
N LEU A 80 14.84 -3.68 10.00
CA LEU A 80 14.98 -4.14 8.61
C LEU A 80 14.48 -3.12 7.57
N TRP A 81 13.71 -2.11 8.00
CA TRP A 81 13.02 -1.14 7.13
C TRP A 81 13.66 0.25 7.18
N LYS A 82 14.72 0.41 7.96
CA LYS A 82 15.50 1.66 8.00
C LYS A 82 16.35 1.75 6.74
N GLU A 83 16.12 2.79 5.93
CA GLU A 83 17.14 3.20 4.95
C GLU A 83 18.29 3.86 5.72
N LYS A 84 19.52 3.76 5.20
CA LYS A 84 20.55 4.73 5.60
C LYS A 84 20.12 6.09 5.07
N GLU A 85 20.13 7.09 5.94
CA GLU A 85 19.82 8.47 5.60
C GLU A 85 20.56 8.88 4.31
N PRO A 86 19.89 9.48 3.31
CA PRO A 86 20.62 10.17 2.26
C PRO A 86 21.51 11.24 2.90
N PRO A 87 22.67 11.60 2.31
CA PRO A 87 23.53 12.64 2.86
C PRO A 87 22.74 13.96 2.94
N LEU A 88 22.18 14.25 4.11
CA LEU A 88 21.43 15.47 4.37
C LEU A 88 22.40 16.66 4.40
N PRO A 89 21.96 17.85 3.98
CA PRO A 89 22.74 19.07 4.18
C PRO A 89 23.00 19.30 5.67
N VAL A 90 24.19 19.82 5.97
CA VAL A 90 24.87 19.94 7.28
C VAL A 90 24.08 20.68 8.39
N TYR A 91 22.87 21.19 8.12
CA TYR A 91 22.04 21.99 9.01
C TYR A 91 20.90 21.21 9.71
N SER A 92 21.10 19.92 10.00
CA SER A 92 20.12 19.10 10.71
C SER A 92 20.57 18.93 12.16
N SER A 93 19.98 19.67 13.11
CA SER A 93 20.46 19.68 14.51
C SER A 93 20.16 18.40 15.31
N HIS A 94 19.30 17.50 14.81
CA HIS A 94 18.91 16.24 15.48
C HIS A 94 18.65 15.09 14.48
N PRO A 95 19.69 14.56 13.81
CA PRO A 95 19.55 13.49 12.81
C PRO A 95 18.91 12.21 13.39
N GLU A 96 19.12 11.92 14.67
CA GLU A 96 18.61 10.73 15.37
C GLU A 96 17.07 10.66 15.49
N THR A 97 16.38 11.79 15.30
CA THR A 97 14.90 11.84 15.35
C THR A 97 14.25 11.65 13.96
N LEU A 98 15.06 11.69 12.89
CA LEU A 98 14.60 11.57 11.51
C LEU A 98 14.58 10.11 11.07
N HIS A 99 13.48 9.44 11.36
CA HIS A 99 13.27 8.08 10.89
C HIS A 99 12.80 8.06 9.43
N TYR A 100 13.75 8.07 8.48
CA TYR A 100 13.45 7.84 7.06
C TYR A 100 13.15 6.34 6.83
N SER A 101 11.86 5.99 6.77
CA SER A 101 11.46 4.64 6.36
C SER A 101 11.63 4.50 4.85
N SER A 102 12.39 3.49 4.43
CA SER A 102 12.58 3.19 3.01
C SER A 102 11.26 2.72 2.39
N ASP A 103 10.57 3.62 1.69
CA ASP A 103 9.35 3.27 0.98
C ASP A 103 9.60 2.20 -0.09
N THR A 104 10.76 2.23 -0.74
CA THR A 104 11.12 1.28 -1.81
C THR A 104 11.29 -0.13 -1.29
N ARG A 105 11.92 -0.32 -0.12
CA ARG A 105 12.02 -1.64 0.52
C ARG A 105 10.67 -2.12 1.03
N ILE A 106 9.84 -1.19 1.51
CA ILE A 106 8.47 -1.51 1.93
C ILE A 106 7.67 -2.08 0.77
N ASP A 107 7.67 -1.38 -0.36
CA ASP A 107 6.90 -1.80 -1.52
C ASP A 107 7.47 -3.09 -2.14
N THR A 108 8.80 -3.27 -2.15
CA THR A 108 9.43 -4.51 -2.64
C THR A 108 9.07 -5.72 -1.78
N SER A 109 9.17 -5.61 -0.47
CA SER A 109 8.84 -6.71 0.46
C SER A 109 7.36 -7.06 0.44
N ILE A 110 6.47 -6.06 0.32
CA ILE A 110 5.05 -6.28 0.09
C ILE A 110 4.85 -7.09 -1.19
N GLY A 111 5.54 -6.71 -2.28
CA GLY A 111 5.55 -7.46 -3.53
C GLY A 111 5.96 -8.92 -3.32
N VAL A 112 7.09 -9.15 -2.64
CA VAL A 112 7.59 -10.51 -2.34
C VAL A 112 6.57 -11.32 -1.52
N VAL A 113 5.97 -10.72 -0.49
CA VAL A 113 4.96 -11.40 0.34
C VAL A 113 3.74 -11.78 -0.49
N ILE A 114 3.24 -10.86 -1.34
CA ILE A 114 2.12 -11.13 -2.24
C ILE A 114 2.46 -12.26 -3.22
N THR A 115 3.66 -12.24 -3.80
CA THR A 115 4.13 -13.29 -4.71
C THR A 115 4.23 -14.66 -4.02
N VAL A 116 4.82 -14.72 -2.83
CA VAL A 116 4.93 -15.97 -2.05
C VAL A 116 3.55 -16.49 -1.65
N LEU A 117 2.65 -15.61 -1.24
CA LEU A 117 1.29 -15.97 -0.85
C LEU A 117 0.49 -16.48 -2.05
N GLY A 118 0.60 -15.83 -3.21
CA GLY A 118 0.00 -16.27 -4.46
C GLY A 118 0.53 -17.64 -4.91
N MET A 119 1.85 -17.85 -4.84
CA MET A 119 2.50 -19.13 -5.11
C MET A 119 1.99 -20.23 -4.17
N GLY A 120 1.94 -19.95 -2.87
CA GLY A 120 1.39 -20.87 -1.87
C GLY A 120 -0.08 -21.19 -2.15
N MET A 121 -0.88 -20.19 -2.57
CA MET A 121 -2.27 -20.39 -2.93
C MET A 121 -2.49 -21.23 -4.18
N LEU A 122 -1.54 -21.27 -5.11
CA LEU A 122 -1.56 -22.16 -6.28
C LEU A 122 -1.24 -23.60 -5.90
N ILE A 123 -0.22 -23.79 -5.06
CA ILE A 123 0.31 -25.13 -4.73
C ILE A 123 -0.55 -25.79 -3.66
N ALA A 124 -0.96 -25.07 -2.61
CA ALA A 124 -1.66 -25.64 -1.46
C ALA A 124 -2.93 -26.41 -1.82
N PRO A 125 -3.87 -25.89 -2.61
CA PRO A 125 -5.08 -26.65 -2.93
C PRO A 125 -4.80 -27.80 -3.89
N LEU A 126 -3.75 -27.78 -4.72
CA LEU A 126 -3.35 -28.98 -5.48
C LEU A 126 -2.96 -30.12 -4.54
N TRP A 127 -2.18 -29.81 -3.50
CA TRP A 127 -1.81 -30.79 -2.47
C TRP A 127 -3.02 -31.24 -1.67
N VAL A 128 -3.86 -30.32 -1.20
CA VAL A 128 -5.06 -30.66 -0.42
C VAL A 128 -5.99 -31.55 -1.25
N LEU A 129 -6.23 -31.22 -2.53
CA LEU A 129 -7.10 -32.00 -3.41
C LEU A 129 -6.58 -33.43 -3.64
N ALA A 130 -5.25 -33.62 -3.69
CA ALA A 130 -4.63 -34.93 -3.85
C ALA A 130 -4.89 -35.88 -2.67
N TYR A 131 -5.08 -35.33 -1.47
CA TYR A 131 -5.38 -36.10 -0.25
C TYR A 131 -6.87 -36.13 0.11
N THR A 132 -7.73 -35.47 -0.67
CA THR A 132 -9.17 -35.39 -0.37
C THR A 132 -9.95 -36.44 -1.16
N ASP A 133 -10.58 -37.36 -0.45
CA ASP A 133 -11.46 -38.37 -1.03
C ASP A 133 -12.93 -37.91 -0.99
N GLY A 134 -13.56 -37.90 -2.17
CA GLY A 134 -14.97 -37.57 -2.32
C GLY A 134 -15.23 -36.21 -3.00
N ILE A 135 -16.13 -36.24 -3.99
CA ILE A 135 -16.45 -35.11 -4.86
C ILE A 135 -16.94 -33.88 -4.09
N LYS A 136 -17.73 -34.09 -3.02
CA LYS A 136 -18.32 -33.02 -2.21
C LYS A 136 -17.27 -32.26 -1.38
N GLN A 137 -16.30 -32.98 -0.83
CA GLN A 137 -15.21 -32.37 -0.06
C GLN A 137 -14.26 -31.61 -0.99
N ARG A 138 -13.90 -32.18 -2.14
CA ARG A 138 -13.10 -31.51 -3.18
C ARG A 138 -13.74 -30.19 -3.61
N LEU A 139 -15.05 -30.18 -3.87
CA LEU A 139 -15.78 -28.95 -4.24
C LEU A 139 -15.73 -27.89 -3.13
N GLY A 140 -15.87 -28.31 -1.86
CA GLY A 140 -15.77 -27.41 -0.71
C GLY A 140 -14.37 -26.79 -0.54
N VAL A 141 -13.31 -27.56 -0.78
CA VAL A 141 -11.93 -27.05 -0.74
C VAL A 141 -11.74 -25.97 -1.81
N ILE A 142 -12.18 -26.23 -3.04
CA ILE A 142 -12.04 -25.28 -4.16
C ILE A 142 -12.76 -23.97 -3.85
N THR A 143 -14.00 -24.00 -3.37
CA THR A 143 -14.78 -22.79 -3.08
C THR A 143 -14.16 -21.97 -1.96
N VAL A 144 -13.68 -22.60 -0.89
CA VAL A 144 -12.99 -21.90 0.21
C VAL A 144 -11.73 -21.19 -0.31
N PHE A 145 -10.89 -21.89 -1.09
CA PHE A 145 -9.67 -21.29 -1.64
C PHE A 145 -9.97 -20.14 -2.62
N ILE A 146 -11.03 -20.23 -3.44
CA ILE A 146 -11.48 -19.13 -4.31
C ILE A 146 -11.91 -17.91 -3.50
N VAL A 147 -12.71 -18.10 -2.43
CA VAL A 147 -13.17 -17.00 -1.58
C VAL A 147 -11.99 -16.31 -0.89
N VAL A 148 -11.04 -17.08 -0.36
CA VAL A 148 -9.84 -16.51 0.27
C VAL A 148 -8.98 -15.78 -0.78
N PHE A 149 -8.90 -16.29 -2.01
CA PHE A 149 -8.12 -15.66 -3.09
C PHE A 149 -8.73 -14.33 -3.51
N LEU A 150 -10.06 -14.27 -3.65
CA LEU A 150 -10.79 -13.04 -3.92
C LEU A 150 -10.61 -12.03 -2.78
N GLY A 151 -10.67 -12.48 -1.52
CA GLY A 151 -10.37 -11.65 -0.37
C GLY A 151 -8.98 -11.06 -0.44
N LEU A 152 -7.97 -11.89 -0.70
CA LEU A 152 -6.58 -11.44 -0.84
C LEU A 152 -6.39 -10.45 -1.98
N LEU A 153 -6.95 -10.72 -3.16
CA LEU A 153 -6.92 -9.77 -4.28
C LEU A 153 -7.56 -8.42 -3.92
N ALA A 154 -8.67 -8.42 -3.17
CA ALA A 154 -9.28 -7.19 -2.69
C ALA A 154 -8.37 -6.41 -1.73
N PHE A 155 -7.53 -7.10 -0.95
CA PHE A 155 -6.56 -6.47 -0.05
C PHE A 155 -5.28 -6.01 -0.75
N THR A 156 -4.78 -6.79 -1.73
CA THR A 156 -3.46 -6.59 -2.34
C THR A 156 -3.48 -5.64 -3.54
N THR A 157 -4.59 -5.56 -4.26
CA THR A 157 -4.59 -5.03 -5.62
C THR A 157 -5.20 -3.62 -5.68
N VAL A 158 -4.44 -2.66 -6.22
CA VAL A 158 -4.94 -1.34 -6.69
C VAL A 158 -5.15 -1.35 -8.21
N ALA A 159 -4.69 -2.41 -8.89
CA ALA A 159 -4.87 -2.63 -10.32
C ALA A 159 -6.29 -3.07 -10.68
N LYS A 160 -6.64 -2.87 -11.96
CA LYS A 160 -8.01 -3.02 -12.48
C LYS A 160 -8.56 -4.42 -12.14
N PRO A 161 -9.78 -4.52 -11.59
CA PRO A 161 -10.38 -5.77 -11.13
C PRO A 161 -10.45 -6.86 -12.23
N PHE A 162 -10.44 -6.47 -13.51
CA PHE A 162 -10.41 -7.38 -14.65
C PHE A 162 -9.12 -8.22 -14.76
N GLU A 163 -7.96 -7.69 -14.40
CA GLU A 163 -6.70 -8.45 -14.43
C GLU A 163 -6.67 -9.54 -13.35
N SER A 164 -7.18 -9.19 -12.17
CA SER A 164 -7.32 -10.12 -11.06
C SER A 164 -8.34 -11.22 -11.35
N LEU A 165 -9.44 -10.88 -12.03
CA LEU A 165 -10.47 -11.84 -12.44
C LEU A 165 -9.96 -12.81 -13.52
N ALA A 166 -9.14 -12.33 -14.47
CA ALA A 166 -8.52 -13.18 -15.48
C ALA A 166 -7.56 -14.20 -14.84
N ALA A 167 -6.75 -13.77 -13.87
CA ALA A 167 -5.88 -14.68 -13.11
C ALA A 167 -6.70 -15.71 -12.31
N ALA A 168 -7.79 -15.29 -11.66
CA ALA A 168 -8.70 -16.19 -10.93
C ALA A 168 -9.34 -17.25 -11.84
N ALA A 169 -9.77 -16.83 -13.04
CA ALA A 169 -10.40 -17.71 -14.02
C ALA A 169 -9.41 -18.74 -14.59
N ALA A 170 -8.21 -18.29 -14.97
CA ALA A 170 -7.15 -19.19 -15.43
C ALA A 170 -6.79 -20.22 -14.36
N TYR A 171 -6.68 -19.79 -13.12
CA TYR A 171 -6.41 -20.66 -12.00
C TYR A 171 -7.52 -21.69 -11.74
N SER A 172 -8.78 -21.23 -11.73
CA SER A 172 -9.94 -22.10 -11.55
C SER A 172 -10.05 -23.14 -12.66
N ALA A 173 -9.72 -22.77 -13.90
CA ALA A 173 -9.67 -23.68 -15.03
C ALA A 173 -8.62 -24.78 -14.84
N VAL A 174 -7.41 -24.44 -14.37
CA VAL A 174 -6.37 -25.45 -14.07
C VAL A 174 -6.86 -26.43 -13.01
N LEU A 175 -7.44 -25.96 -11.91
CA LEU A 175 -7.99 -26.85 -10.88
C LEU A 175 -9.12 -27.74 -11.39
N ALA A 176 -10.01 -27.21 -12.24
CA ALA A 176 -11.12 -27.96 -12.80
C ALA A 176 -10.64 -29.09 -13.73
N VAL A 177 -9.59 -28.84 -14.55
CA VAL A 177 -8.97 -29.87 -15.38
C VAL A 177 -8.35 -30.98 -14.50
N PHE A 178 -7.65 -30.62 -13.43
CA PHE A 178 -7.10 -31.61 -12.50
C PHE A 178 -8.18 -32.46 -11.84
N LEU A 179 -9.32 -31.86 -11.46
CA LEU A 179 -10.46 -32.58 -10.91
C LEU A 179 -11.03 -33.60 -11.91
N GLN A 180 -11.08 -33.29 -13.21
CA GLN A 180 -11.50 -34.20 -14.27
C GLN A 180 -10.50 -35.33 -14.54
N THR A 181 -9.20 -35.09 -14.39
CA THR A 181 -8.19 -36.15 -14.56
C THR A 181 -8.06 -37.06 -13.35
N ALA A 182 -8.48 -36.58 -12.16
CA ALA A 182 -8.44 -37.31 -10.90
C ALA A 182 -9.77 -38.01 -10.55
N SER A 183 -10.71 -38.05 -11.51
CA SER A 183 -11.97 -38.82 -11.47
C SER A 183 -11.88 -40.00 -12.42
#